data_AF-T1BLC4-F1
#
_entry.id   AF-T1BLC4-F1
#
_cell.length_a   1.000
_cell.length_b   1.000
_cell.length_c   1.000
_cell.angle_alpha   90.00
_cell.angle_beta   90.00
_cell.angle_gamma   90.00
#
_symmetry.space_group_name_H-M   'P 1'
#
loop_
_entity.id
_entity.type
_entity.pdbx_description
1 polymer ?
#
loop_
_entity_poly.entity_id
_entity_poly.type
_entity_poly.pdbx_seq_one_letter_code
_entity_poly.pdbx_strand_id
1 'polypeptide(L)'
;MAGLLESPKRGVFKITPRGLNVLADNPGRIDIKFLQRFPEFVELLDAARSAGKANAPLETPVSQSTPEETIETAYQGLRAQLAEEFVSRILASSP
;
A
#
# COMPACT_ATOMS: atom_id res chain seq x y z
N MET A 1 -5.40 -3.05 -15.73
CA MET A 1 -5.13 -1.97 -16.70
C MET A 1 -6.42 -1.21 -16.92
N ALA A 2 -6.39 0.13 -16.98
CA ALA A 2 -7.56 1.02 -17.06
C ALA A 2 -8.41 0.88 -18.35
N GLY A 3 -8.36 -0.25 -19.05
CA GLY A 3 -9.01 -0.47 -20.34
C GLY A 3 -8.45 0.37 -21.51
N LEU A 4 -7.44 1.22 -21.28
CA LEU A 4 -6.86 2.13 -22.29
C LEU A 4 -5.72 1.51 -23.10
N LEU A 5 -5.02 0.54 -22.50
CA LEU A 5 -3.92 -0.20 -23.11
C LEU A 5 -4.13 -1.69 -22.86
N GLU A 6 -4.01 -2.47 -23.91
CA GLU A 6 -4.05 -3.92 -23.91
C GLU A 6 -2.64 -4.46 -24.15
N SER A 7 -2.25 -5.52 -23.47
CA SER A 7 -0.96 -6.19 -23.70
C SER A 7 -1.17 -7.54 -24.39
N PRO A 8 -1.30 -7.58 -25.73
CA PRO A 8 -1.59 -8.82 -26.45
C PRO A 8 -0.44 -9.84 -26.38
N LYS A 9 0.80 -9.38 -26.17
CA LYS A 9 2.00 -10.22 -26.06
C LYS A 9 2.97 -9.64 -25.04
N ARG A 10 3.80 -10.49 -24.41
CA ARG A 10 4.85 -10.04 -23.48
C ARG A 10 5.75 -9.01 -24.16
N GLY A 11 5.82 -7.80 -23.62
CA GLY A 11 6.59 -6.69 -24.17
C GLY A 11 5.92 -5.89 -25.29
N VAL A 12 4.65 -6.19 -25.63
CA VAL A 12 3.89 -5.45 -26.65
C VAL A 12 2.64 -4.86 -26.01
N PHE A 13 2.51 -3.54 -26.10
CA PHE A 13 1.34 -2.80 -25.64
C PHE A 13 0.61 -2.21 -26.85
N LYS A 14 -0.70 -2.43 -26.93
CA LYS A 14 -1.59 -1.91 -27.97
C LYS A 14 -2.60 -0.98 -27.33
N ILE A 15 -2.79 0.21 -27.89
CA ILE A 15 -3.82 1.14 -27.44
C ILE A 15 -5.20 0.59 -27.83
N THR A 16 -6.16 0.64 -26.91
CA THR A 16 -7.53 0.21 -27.19
C THR A 16 -8.31 1.32 -27.93
N PRO A 17 -9.45 1.03 -28.57
CA PRO A 17 -10.30 2.06 -29.17
C PRO A 17 -10.73 3.16 -28.19
N ARG A 18 -10.93 2.79 -26.91
CA ARG A 18 -11.20 3.75 -25.83
C ARG A 18 -9.99 4.64 -25.52
N GLY A 19 -8.78 4.05 -25.50
CA GLY A 19 -7.53 4.81 -25.37
C GLY A 19 -7.31 5.79 -26.52
N LEU A 20 -7.68 5.41 -27.74
CA LEU A 20 -7.62 6.30 -28.91
C LEU A 20 -8.60 7.47 -28.81
N ASN A 21 -9.82 7.25 -28.33
CA ASN A 21 -10.78 8.34 -28.10
C ASN A 21 -10.27 9.33 -27.04
N VAL A 22 -9.67 8.80 -25.96
CA VAL A 22 -9.03 9.65 -24.94
C VAL A 22 -7.86 10.44 -25.53
N LEU A 23 -7.08 9.85 -26.44
CA LEU A 23 -6.00 10.56 -27.12
C LEU A 23 -6.54 11.63 -28.10
N ALA A 24 -7.67 11.35 -28.74
CA ALA A 24 -8.34 12.27 -29.67
C ALA A 24 -8.92 13.51 -28.96
N ASP A 25 -9.33 13.37 -27.70
CA ASP A 25 -9.70 14.49 -26.81
C ASP A 25 -8.49 15.39 -26.43
N ASN A 26 -7.27 15.04 -26.88
CA ASN A 26 -6.01 15.74 -26.64
C ASN A 26 -5.82 16.22 -25.18
N PRO A 27 -5.91 15.32 -24.17
CA PRO A 27 -5.65 15.67 -22.80
C PRO A 27 -4.17 16.04 -22.64
N GLY A 28 -3.89 17.26 -22.20
CA GLY A 28 -2.52 17.73 -21.96
C GLY A 28 -1.75 16.91 -20.92
N ARG A 29 -2.44 16.14 -20.08
CA ARG A 29 -1.84 15.18 -19.13
C ARG A 29 -2.80 14.07 -18.75
N ILE A 30 -2.31 12.83 -18.76
CA ILE A 30 -3.04 11.66 -18.27
C ILE A 30 -2.47 11.30 -16.88
N ASP A 31 -3.06 11.89 -15.83
CA ASP A 31 -2.68 11.62 -14.43
C ASP A 31 -3.53 10.51 -13.81
N ILE A 32 -3.10 9.96 -12.67
CA ILE A 32 -3.86 8.96 -11.89
C ILE A 32 -5.29 9.45 -11.59
N LYS A 33 -5.46 10.75 -11.31
CA LYS A 33 -6.79 11.38 -11.11
C LYS A 33 -7.69 11.28 -12.35
N PHE A 34 -7.11 11.37 -13.54
CA PHE A 34 -7.84 11.18 -14.80
C PHE A 34 -8.22 9.71 -15.00
N LEU A 35 -7.31 8.79 -14.66
CA LEU A 35 -7.55 7.35 -14.74
C LEU A 35 -8.61 6.86 -13.74
N GLN A 36 -8.77 7.53 -12.59
CA GLN A 36 -9.83 7.25 -11.60
C GLN A 36 -11.25 7.46 -12.14
N ARG A 37 -11.44 8.16 -13.26
CA ARG A 37 -12.74 8.28 -13.93
C ARG A 37 -13.20 6.96 -14.56
N PHE A 38 -12.28 6.02 -14.78
CA PHE A 38 -12.61 4.72 -15.37
C PHE A 38 -12.85 3.69 -14.24
N PRO A 39 -14.06 3.10 -14.15
CA PRO A 39 -14.40 2.16 -13.07
C PRO A 39 -13.47 0.94 -13.07
N GLU A 40 -13.07 0.46 -14.24
CA GLU A 40 -12.10 -0.64 -14.42
C GLU A 40 -10.73 -0.33 -13.80
N PHE A 41 -10.32 0.94 -13.73
CA PHE A 41 -9.07 1.33 -13.06
C PHE A 41 -9.22 1.35 -11.54
N VAL A 42 -10.38 1.78 -11.04
CA VAL A 42 -10.71 1.78 -9.61
C VAL A 42 -10.80 0.35 -9.09
N GLU A 43 -11.51 -0.52 -9.80
CA GLU A 43 -11.60 -1.95 -9.48
C GLU A 43 -10.22 -2.62 -9.45
N LEU A 44 -9.32 -2.23 -10.35
CA LEU A 44 -7.96 -2.78 -10.36
C LEU A 44 -7.12 -2.23 -9.21
N LEU A 45 -7.33 -0.98 -8.80
CA LEU A 45 -6.68 -0.40 -7.63
C LEU A 45 -7.18 -1.08 -6.35
N ASP A 46 -8.48 -1.35 -6.25
CA ASP A 46 -9.08 -2.06 -5.12
C ASP A 46 -8.66 -3.55 -5.10
N ALA A 47 -8.61 -4.21 -6.26
CA ALA A 47 -8.09 -5.57 -6.38
C ALA A 47 -6.59 -5.63 -6.05
N ALA A 48 -5.79 -4.64 -6.49
CA ALA A 48 -4.38 -4.55 -6.13
C ALA A 48 -4.17 -4.26 -4.63
N ARG A 49 -5.01 -3.43 -4.01
CA ARG A 49 -5.02 -3.21 -2.55
C ARG A 49 -5.40 -4.47 -1.79
N SER A 50 -6.36 -5.23 -2.30
CA SER A 50 -6.78 -6.50 -1.69
C SER A 50 -5.74 -7.62 -1.88
N ALA A 51 -5.05 -7.66 -3.03
CA ALA A 51 -3.94 -8.57 -3.29
C ALA A 51 -2.63 -8.14 -2.58
N GLY A 52 -2.54 -6.86 -2.20
CA GLY A 52 -1.43 -6.23 -1.49
C GLY A 52 -1.23 -6.67 -0.04
N LYS A 53 -2.07 -7.57 0.52
CA LYS A 53 -1.73 -8.25 1.78
C LYS A 53 -0.53 -9.20 1.67
N ALA A 54 -0.07 -9.53 0.45
CA ALA A 54 1.13 -10.35 0.24
C ALA A 54 2.31 -9.60 -0.42
N ASN A 55 2.10 -8.42 -1.02
CA ASN A 55 3.16 -7.62 -1.66
C ASN A 55 2.70 -6.15 -1.79
N ALA A 56 2.38 -5.50 -0.67
CA ALA A 56 2.41 -4.06 -0.64
C ALA A 56 3.83 -3.62 -1.05
N PRO A 57 4.02 -2.61 -1.92
CA PRO A 57 5.19 -1.77 -1.71
C PRO A 57 5.11 -1.41 -0.23
N LEU A 58 6.18 -1.64 0.51
CA LEU A 58 6.40 -0.88 1.71
C LEU A 58 6.28 0.58 1.24
N GLU A 59 5.09 1.18 1.35
CA GLU A 59 5.00 2.47 1.98
C GLU A 59 5.75 2.23 3.27
N THR A 60 7.07 2.40 3.22
CA THR A 60 7.79 2.88 4.37
C THR A 60 6.88 4.01 4.82
N PRO A 61 6.24 3.91 6.00
CA PRO A 61 5.80 5.15 6.60
C PRO A 61 7.03 6.02 6.49
N VAL A 62 6.87 7.24 5.98
CA VAL A 62 7.87 8.25 6.26
C VAL A 62 7.85 8.32 7.77
N SER A 63 8.67 7.46 8.40
CA SER A 63 8.79 7.34 9.82
C SER A 63 9.26 8.73 10.17
N GLN A 64 8.36 9.49 10.80
CA GLN A 64 8.73 10.79 11.37
C GLN A 64 9.84 10.59 12.42
N SER A 65 10.05 9.34 12.84
CA SER A 65 11.13 8.89 13.69
C SER A 65 12.31 8.31 12.91
N THR A 66 13.51 8.57 13.40
CA THR A 66 14.72 7.92 12.89
C THR A 66 14.68 6.40 13.16
N PRO A 67 15.48 5.60 12.44
CA PRO A 67 15.64 4.18 12.77
C PRO A 67 16.03 3.93 14.23
N GLU A 68 16.82 4.82 14.82
CA GLU A 68 17.23 4.75 16.24
C GLU A 68 16.04 4.95 17.19
N GLU A 69 15.20 5.96 16.95
CA GLU A 69 14.00 6.21 17.76
C GLU A 69 12.99 5.05 17.69
N THR A 70 12.94 4.38 16.55
CA THR A 70 12.09 3.18 16.36
C THR A 70 12.57 2.02 17.23
N ILE A 71 13.90 1.81 17.30
CA ILE A 71 14.52 0.78 18.14
C ILE A 71 14.34 1.11 19.62
N GLU A 72 14.55 2.38 20.00
CA GLU A 72 14.35 2.88 21.37
C GLU A 72 12.90 2.62 21.84
N THR A 73 11.91 2.94 21.01
CA THR A 73 10.50 2.74 21.32
C THR A 73 10.16 1.26 21.50
N ALA A 74 10.67 0.40 20.62
CA ALA A 74 10.49 -1.05 20.72
C ALA A 74 11.12 -1.62 22.01
N TYR A 75 12.31 -1.14 22.37
CA TYR A 75 13.00 -1.53 23.59
C TYR A 75 12.24 -1.13 24.86
N GLN A 76 11.74 0.11 24.90
CA GLN A 76 10.92 0.60 26.01
C GLN A 76 9.62 -0.21 26.16
N GLY A 77 8.97 -0.54 25.04
CA GLY A 77 7.78 -1.40 25.04
C GLY A 77 8.04 -2.79 25.60
N LEU A 78 9.12 -3.44 25.16
CA LEU A 78 9.51 -4.77 25.65
C LEU A 78 9.81 -4.75 27.15
N ARG A 79 10.48 -3.70 27.63
CA ARG A 79 10.79 -3.53 29.06
C ARG A 79 9.53 -3.30 29.91
N ALA A 80 8.57 -2.54 29.41
CA ALA A 80 7.29 -2.31 30.09
C ALA A 80 6.47 -3.60 30.20
N GLN A 81 6.38 -4.37 29.11
CA GLN A 81 5.72 -5.67 29.09
C GLN A 81 6.35 -6.65 30.09
N LEU A 82 7.68 -6.70 30.13
CA LEU A 82 8.40 -7.55 31.08
C LEU A 82 8.11 -7.15 32.53
N ALA A 83 8.06 -5.85 32.84
CA ALA A 83 7.74 -5.36 34.17
C ALA A 83 6.30 -5.72 34.58
N GLU A 84 5.34 -5.59 33.66
CA GLU A 84 3.95 -6.00 33.88
C GLU A 84 3.84 -7.52 34.10
N GLU A 85 4.60 -8.31 33.35
CA GLU A 85 4.67 -9.77 33.54
C GLU A 85 5.26 -10.14 34.91
N PHE A 86 6.29 -9.43 35.39
CA PHE A 86 6.82 -9.64 36.73
C PHE A 86 5.81 -9.29 37.82
N VAL A 87 5.15 -8.13 37.71
CA VAL A 87 4.14 -7.70 38.70
C VAL A 87 2.98 -8.69 38.74
N SER A 88 2.46 -9.10 37.57
CA SER A 88 1.38 -10.08 37.50
C SER A 88 1.78 -11.45 38.06
N ARG A 89 3.01 -11.92 37.80
CA ARG A 89 3.53 -13.16 38.39
C ARG A 89 3.69 -13.05 39.91
N ILE A 90 4.16 -11.91 40.43
CA ILE A 90 4.31 -11.70 41.88
C ILE A 90 2.94 -11.66 42.56
N LEU A 91 1.96 -10.97 41.98
CA LEU A 91 0.59 -10.93 42.49
C LEU A 91 -0.08 -12.30 42.43
N ALA A 92 0.17 -13.10 41.38
CA ALA A 92 -0.37 -14.45 41.25
C ALA A 92 0.30 -15.49 42.16
N SER A 93 1.51 -15.20 42.68
CA SER A 93 2.24 -16.09 43.59
C SER A 93 2.27 -15.58 45.04
N SER A 94 1.43 -14.61 45.39
CA SER A 94 1.12 -14.26 46.78
C SER A 94 0.04 -15.21 47.34
N PRO A 95 0.21 -15.78 48.55
CA PRO A 95 -0.71 -16.72 49.18
C PRO A 95 -2.01 -16.07 49.69
#